data_AF-A0A529F9W1-F1
#
_entry.id   AF-A0A529F9W1-F1
#
_cell.length_a   1.000
_cell.length_b   1.000
_cell.length_c   1.000
_cell.angle_alpha   90.00
_cell.angle_beta   90.00
_cell.angle_gamma   90.00
#
_symmetry.space_group_name_H-M   'P 1'
#
loop_
_entity.id
_entity.type
_entity.pdbx_description
1 polymer ?
#
loop_
_entity_poly.entity_id
_entity_poly.type
_entity_poly.pdbx_seq_one_letter_code
_entity_poly.pdbx_strand_id
1 'polypeptide(L)'
;FAVSRLLCAPEYPTFEELQYFLKHGSKHLALRKDEAINHIHWATTRRRDVPSLMALACDHRIQLEDVAAKAGADVARIEDFKVLTVKAAARVAAGRAGYGMLLDERYGRDAMFE
;
A
#
# COMPACT_ATOMS: atom_id res chain seq x y z
N PHE A 1 -15.99 13.38 -3.48
CA PHE A 1 -14.83 12.46 -3.60
C PHE A 1 -15.16 11.44 -4.68
N ALA A 2 -14.51 11.51 -5.84
CA ALA A 2 -14.81 10.63 -6.97
C ALA A 2 -13.90 9.40 -6.93
N VAL A 3 -14.32 8.36 -6.21
CA VAL A 3 -13.70 7.04 -6.36
C VAL A 3 -14.35 6.38 -7.57
N SER A 4 -13.58 6.16 -8.64
CA SER A 4 -14.11 5.48 -9.85
C SER A 4 -14.03 3.96 -9.74
N ARG A 5 -13.07 3.45 -8.93
CA ARG A 5 -12.67 2.03 -8.87
C ARG A 5 -12.30 1.60 -7.45
N LEU A 6 -13.30 1.55 -6.57
CA LEU A 6 -13.18 1.07 -5.19
C LEU A 6 -12.47 -0.30 -5.18
N LEU A 7 -11.44 -0.48 -4.33
CA LEU A 7 -10.62 -1.69 -4.17
C LEU A 7 -9.63 -2.01 -5.30
N CYS A 8 -9.43 -1.15 -6.30
CA CYS A 8 -8.37 -1.31 -7.30
C CYS A 8 -7.26 -0.28 -7.07
N ALA A 9 -6.00 -0.66 -6.82
CA ALA A 9 -4.93 0.32 -6.74
C ALA A 9 -4.36 0.66 -8.15
N PRO A 10 -4.43 1.91 -8.61
CA PRO A 10 -4.94 3.11 -7.90
C PRO A 10 -6.46 3.33 -8.05
N GLU A 11 -7.12 3.69 -6.94
CA GLU A 11 -8.60 3.77 -6.87
C GLU A 11 -9.14 5.11 -7.37
N TYR A 12 -8.30 6.15 -7.26
CA TYR A 12 -8.60 7.51 -7.68
C TYR A 12 -8.30 7.71 -9.16
N PRO A 13 -9.15 8.46 -9.88
CA PRO A 13 -8.86 8.82 -11.25
C PRO A 13 -7.64 9.75 -11.29
N THR A 14 -6.84 9.62 -12.34
CA THR A 14 -5.83 10.64 -12.65
C THR A 14 -6.52 11.93 -13.08
N PHE A 15 -5.79 13.05 -13.05
CA PHE A 15 -6.35 14.32 -13.50
C PHE A 15 -6.84 14.23 -14.95
N GLU A 16 -6.10 13.54 -15.82
CA GLU A 16 -6.49 13.28 -17.21
C GLU A 16 -7.77 12.44 -17.31
N GLU A 17 -7.89 11.35 -16.54
CA GLU A 17 -9.12 10.54 -16.47
C GLU A 17 -10.32 11.38 -16.01
N LEU A 18 -10.14 12.20 -14.97
CA LEU A 18 -11.19 13.08 -14.46
C LEU A 18 -11.60 14.14 -15.50
N GLN A 19 -10.64 14.80 -16.14
CA GLN A 19 -10.92 15.80 -17.17
C GLN A 19 -11.64 15.18 -18.37
N TYR A 20 -11.25 13.97 -18.77
CA TYR A 20 -11.94 13.24 -19.83
C TYR A 20 -13.39 12.94 -19.45
N PHE A 21 -13.62 12.40 -18.24
CA PHE A 21 -14.97 12.11 -17.76
C PHE A 21 -15.85 13.36 -17.66
N LEU A 22 -15.32 14.48 -17.16
CA LEU A 22 -16.09 15.72 -17.05
C LEU A 22 -16.50 16.30 -18.41
N LYS A 23 -15.68 16.09 -19.46
CA LYS A 23 -15.96 16.58 -20.82
C LYS A 23 -16.91 15.68 -21.60
N HIS A 24 -16.82 14.36 -21.43
CA HIS A 24 -17.50 13.38 -22.30
C HIS A 24 -18.58 12.58 -21.58
N GLY A 25 -18.56 12.57 -20.25
CA GLY A 25 -19.38 11.68 -19.43
C GLY A 25 -19.03 10.21 -19.64
N SER A 26 -19.94 9.33 -19.21
CA SER A 26 -19.93 7.90 -19.55
C SER A 26 -21.36 7.42 -19.68
N LYS A 27 -21.60 6.44 -20.56
CA LYS A 27 -22.87 5.72 -20.64
C LYS A 27 -23.02 4.69 -19.51
N HIS A 28 -21.96 4.42 -18.76
CA HIS A 28 -21.94 3.46 -17.67
C HIS A 28 -21.92 4.16 -16.32
N LEU A 29 -22.82 3.77 -15.43
CA LEU A 29 -22.76 4.19 -14.01
C LEU A 29 -21.49 3.66 -13.32
N ALA A 30 -21.02 2.49 -13.75
CA ALA A 30 -19.80 1.89 -13.21
C ALA A 30 -18.65 2.07 -14.21
N LEU A 31 -17.87 3.14 -14.03
CA LEU A 31 -16.86 3.65 -14.96
C LEU A 31 -15.80 2.62 -15.40
N ARG A 32 -15.53 1.58 -14.61
CA ARG A 32 -14.65 0.47 -15.03
C ARG A 32 -15.13 -0.28 -16.29
N LYS A 33 -16.40 -0.16 -16.64
CA LYS A 33 -16.99 -0.77 -17.85
C LYS A 33 -16.86 0.13 -19.08
N ASP A 34 -16.52 1.40 -18.90
CA ASP A 34 -16.27 2.32 -19.99
C ASP A 34 -14.86 2.08 -20.53
N GLU A 35 -14.76 1.61 -21.77
CA GLU A 35 -13.49 1.21 -22.37
C GLU A 35 -12.51 2.38 -22.52
N ALA A 36 -13.00 3.58 -22.88
CA ALA A 36 -12.17 4.75 -23.07
C ALA A 36 -11.62 5.27 -21.74
N ILE A 37 -12.49 5.38 -20.73
CA ILE A 37 -12.07 5.77 -19.38
C ILE A 37 -11.12 4.71 -18.79
N ASN A 38 -11.38 3.43 -19.04
CA ASN A 38 -10.50 2.35 -18.62
C ASN A 38 -9.13 2.40 -19.29
N HIS A 39 -9.07 2.70 -20.59
CA HIS A 39 -7.80 2.89 -21.28
C HIS A 39 -6.99 4.03 -20.67
N ILE A 40 -7.61 5.20 -20.45
CA ILE A 40 -6.94 6.36 -19.84
C ILE A 40 -6.45 6.02 -18.43
N HIS A 41 -7.31 5.38 -17.63
CA HIS A 41 -6.94 4.91 -16.30
C HIS A 41 -5.67 4.05 -16.39
N TRP A 42 -5.68 3.00 -17.20
CA TRP A 42 -4.52 2.12 -17.37
C TRP A 42 -3.27 2.84 -17.89
N ALA A 43 -3.40 3.72 -18.88
CA ALA A 43 -2.28 4.44 -19.48
C ALA A 43 -1.61 5.39 -18.48
N THR A 44 -2.42 6.06 -17.66
CA THR A 44 -1.97 7.10 -16.72
C THR A 44 -1.62 6.57 -15.33
N THR A 45 -2.05 5.36 -15.00
CA THR A 45 -1.76 4.68 -13.72
C THR A 45 -0.77 3.53 -13.86
N ARG A 46 -0.28 3.28 -15.09
CA ARG A 46 0.64 2.19 -15.37
C ARG A 46 1.81 2.26 -14.40
N ARG A 47 2.01 1.17 -13.65
CA ARG A 47 3.14 1.07 -12.74
C ARG A 47 4.42 1.14 -13.56
N ARG A 48 5.39 1.90 -13.03
CA ARG A 48 6.76 1.93 -13.55
C ARG A 48 7.35 0.51 -13.49
N ASP A 49 8.32 0.23 -14.36
CA ASP A 49 9.11 -0.98 -14.21
C ASP A 49 9.75 -1.02 -12.80
N VAL A 50 9.54 -2.13 -12.10
CA VAL A 50 10.16 -2.41 -10.81
C VAL A 50 11.14 -3.55 -11.04
N PRO A 51 12.37 -3.26 -11.50
CA PRO A 51 13.33 -4.30 -11.87
C PRO A 51 13.76 -5.16 -10.68
N SER A 52 13.62 -4.66 -9.46
CA SER A 52 13.86 -5.40 -8.22
C SER A 52 12.92 -4.90 -7.12
N LEU A 53 12.29 -5.83 -6.41
CA LEU A 53 11.45 -5.57 -5.23
C LEU A 53 12.06 -6.23 -3.99
N MET A 54 12.38 -5.42 -2.99
CA MET A 54 12.93 -5.80 -1.70
C MET A 54 11.91 -5.48 -0.62
N ALA A 55 11.11 -6.46 -0.22
CA ALA A 55 10.07 -6.28 0.78
C ALA A 55 10.41 -6.99 2.10
N LEU A 56 10.26 -6.29 3.23
CA LEU A 56 10.34 -6.90 4.56
C LEU A 56 8.92 -7.13 5.11
N ALA A 57 8.57 -8.39 5.36
CA ALA A 57 7.29 -8.74 5.97
C ALA A 57 7.43 -8.88 7.49
N CYS A 58 6.68 -8.06 8.23
CA CYS A 58 6.57 -8.10 9.69
C CYS A 58 5.09 -7.99 10.13
N ASP A 59 4.20 -8.70 9.43
CA ASP A 59 2.75 -8.75 9.70
C ASP A 59 2.34 -9.91 10.63
N HIS A 60 3.32 -10.70 11.08
CA HIS A 60 3.12 -11.79 12.03
C HIS A 60 2.48 -11.29 13.33
N ARG A 61 1.55 -12.07 13.87
CA ARG A 61 0.84 -11.75 15.13
C ARG A 61 1.17 -12.82 16.16
N ILE A 62 0.45 -13.93 16.13
CA ILE A 62 0.61 -15.06 17.07
C ILE A 62 2.08 -15.53 17.15
N GLN A 63 2.80 -15.52 16.03
CA GLN A 63 4.21 -15.92 16.02
C GLN A 63 5.11 -14.95 16.82
N LEU A 64 4.82 -13.66 16.82
CA LEU A 64 5.56 -12.69 17.64
C LEU A 64 5.10 -12.73 19.10
N GLU A 65 3.83 -13.03 19.36
CA GLU A 65 3.32 -13.30 20.72
C GLU A 65 4.03 -14.53 21.32
N ASP A 66 4.18 -15.61 20.56
CA ASP A 66 4.92 -16.82 20.96
C ASP A 66 6.40 -16.52 21.23
N VAL A 67 7.03 -15.68 20.40
CA VAL A 67 8.42 -15.25 20.60
C VAL A 67 8.55 -14.40 21.87
N ALA A 68 7.62 -13.47 22.12
CA ALA A 68 7.61 -12.67 23.34
C ALA A 68 7.46 -13.55 24.59
N ALA A 69 6.54 -14.53 24.56
CA ALA A 69 6.35 -15.49 25.63
C ALA A 69 7.61 -16.32 25.91
N LYS A 70 8.26 -16.84 24.85
CA LYS A 70 9.52 -17.60 24.98
C LYS A 70 10.67 -16.75 25.51
N ALA A 71 10.69 -15.46 25.20
CA ALA A 71 11.69 -14.52 25.67
C ALA A 71 11.40 -13.95 27.08
N GLY A 72 10.24 -14.27 27.68
CA GLY A 72 9.79 -13.65 28.93
C GLY A 72 9.55 -12.15 28.79
N ALA A 73 9.25 -11.67 27.59
CA ALA A 73 9.01 -10.27 27.28
C ALA A 73 7.51 -9.95 27.29
N ASP A 74 7.18 -8.70 27.65
CA ASP A 74 5.82 -8.18 27.53
C ASP A 74 5.40 -8.10 26.05
N VAL A 75 4.18 -8.57 25.76
CA VAL A 75 3.53 -8.53 24.44
C VAL A 75 3.40 -7.08 23.95
N ALA A 76 3.28 -6.09 24.84
CA ALA A 76 3.25 -4.68 24.48
C ALA A 76 4.49 -4.23 23.69
N ARG A 77 5.63 -4.92 23.87
CA ARG A 77 6.89 -4.60 23.14
C ARG A 77 6.86 -4.98 21.66
N ILE A 78 5.86 -5.72 21.21
CA ILE A 78 5.73 -6.11 19.79
C ILE A 78 5.50 -4.86 18.92
N GLU A 79 4.78 -3.86 19.42
CA GLU A 79 4.53 -2.59 18.69
C GLU A 79 5.84 -1.84 18.45
N ASP A 80 6.62 -1.61 19.52
CA ASP A 80 7.96 -1.01 19.45
C ASP A 80 8.88 -1.80 18.52
N PHE A 81 8.83 -3.13 18.59
CA PHE A 81 9.62 -3.98 17.70
C PHE A 81 9.26 -3.75 16.23
N LYS A 82 7.97 -3.61 15.89
CA LYS A 82 7.55 -3.34 14.51
C LYS A 82 8.00 -1.95 14.04
N VAL A 83 7.92 -0.93 14.90
CA VAL A 83 8.49 0.40 14.62
C VAL A 83 9.99 0.29 14.31
N LEU A 84 10.74 -0.51 15.09
CA LEU A 84 12.17 -0.73 14.83
C LEU A 84 12.42 -1.44 13.49
N THR A 85 11.57 -2.40 13.09
CA THR A 85 11.71 -3.05 11.78
C THR A 85 11.50 -2.08 10.62
N VAL A 86 10.55 -1.14 10.72
CA VAL A 86 10.35 -0.09 9.72
C VAL A 86 11.55 0.85 9.64
N LYS A 87 12.04 1.33 10.79
CA LYS A 87 13.24 2.19 10.84
C LYS A 87 14.46 1.48 10.25
N ALA A 88 14.64 0.19 10.52
CA ALA A 88 15.71 -0.61 9.95
C ALA A 88 15.56 -0.76 8.42
N ALA A 89 14.37 -1.11 7.94
CA ALA A 89 14.11 -1.23 6.50
C ALA A 89 14.29 0.10 5.75
N ALA A 90 13.84 1.22 6.33
CA ALA A 90 14.04 2.55 5.77
C ALA A 90 15.53 2.91 5.67
N ARG A 91 16.33 2.57 6.69
CA ARG A 91 17.79 2.73 6.67
C ARG A 91 18.45 1.89 5.57
N VAL A 92 18.03 0.63 5.41
CA VAL A 92 18.52 -0.24 4.33
C VAL A 92 18.12 0.29 2.96
N ALA A 93 16.89 0.76 2.80
CA ALA A 93 16.41 1.36 1.56
C ALA A 93 17.24 2.60 1.20
N ALA A 94 17.58 3.43 2.19
CA ALA A 94 18.36 4.66 2.01
C ALA A 94 17.79 5.56 0.89
N GLY A 95 16.45 5.66 0.84
CA GLY A 95 15.71 6.44 -0.17
C GLY A 95 15.64 5.81 -1.57
N ARG A 96 16.22 4.62 -1.78
CA ARG A 96 16.16 3.92 -3.07
C ARG A 96 14.77 3.37 -3.34
N ALA A 97 14.37 3.41 -4.61
CA ALA A 97 13.13 2.78 -5.07
C ALA A 97 13.22 1.25 -5.00
N GLY A 98 12.05 0.59 -5.02
CA GLY A 98 11.95 -0.88 -5.01
C GLY A 98 11.98 -1.51 -3.61
N TYR A 99 11.91 -0.71 -2.55
CA TYR A 99 11.77 -1.20 -1.18
C TYR A 99 10.34 -1.04 -0.67
N GLY A 100 9.89 -1.98 0.16
CA GLY A 100 8.55 -1.93 0.76
C GLY A 100 8.46 -2.76 2.03
N MET A 101 7.32 -2.65 2.72
CA MET A 101 7.04 -3.42 3.91
C MET A 101 5.62 -3.94 3.94
N LEU A 102 5.43 -5.07 4.61
CA LEU A 102 4.12 -5.62 4.95
C LEU A 102 3.97 -5.65 6.46
N LEU A 103 2.92 -5.01 6.97
CA LEU A 103 2.62 -4.86 8.39
C LEU A 103 1.15 -5.20 8.64
N ASP A 104 0.85 -5.65 9.86
CA ASP A 104 -0.53 -5.84 10.29
C ASP A 104 -1.07 -4.58 10.99
N GLU A 105 -2.39 -4.49 11.07
CA GLU A 105 -3.06 -3.36 11.72
C GLU A 105 -3.04 -3.42 13.25
N ARG A 106 -2.95 -4.62 13.87
CA ARG A 106 -3.10 -4.77 15.32
C ARG A 106 -1.88 -4.25 16.06
N TYR A 107 -0.69 -4.70 15.67
CA TYR A 107 0.57 -4.30 16.31
C TYR A 107 1.41 -3.36 15.44
N GLY A 108 1.14 -3.29 14.14
CA GLY A 108 1.92 -2.51 13.20
C GLY A 108 1.40 -1.09 12.94
N ARG A 109 0.30 -0.67 13.59
CA ARG A 109 -0.33 0.63 13.32
C ARG A 109 0.64 1.80 13.46
N ASP A 110 1.37 1.86 14.58
CA ASP A 110 2.32 2.96 14.82
C ASP A 110 3.48 2.93 13.83
N ALA A 111 3.91 1.74 13.44
CA ALA A 111 4.96 1.55 12.44
C ALA A 111 4.54 2.03 11.04
N MET A 112 3.26 2.18 10.73
CA MET A 112 2.78 2.74 9.45
C MET A 112 2.95 4.26 9.35
N PHE A 113 3.24 4.96 10.46
CA PHE A 113 3.42 6.41 10.50
C PHE A 113 4.90 6.85 10.50
N GLU A 114 5.83 5.90 10.39
CA GLU A 114 7.28 6.12 10.29
C GLU A 114 7.75 6.22 8.83
#